data_AF-A0A2S9X5Z4-F1
#
_entry.id   AF-A0A2S9X5Z4-F1
#
_cell.length_a   1.000
_cell.length_b   1.000
_cell.length_c   1.000
_cell.angle_alpha   90.00
_cell.angle_beta   90.00
_cell.angle_gamma   90.00
#
_symmetry.space_group_name_H-M   'P 1'
#
loop_
_entity.id
_entity.type
_entity.pdbx_description
1 polymer ?
#
loop_
_entity_poly.entity_id
_entity_poly.type
_entity_poly.pdbx_seq_one_letter_code
_entity_poly.pdbx_strand_id
1 'polypeptide(L)'
;MTEATALRTLPQHTLFRPGDVFVLFGELFGRGYANGLINEARKAGMEIIGMTVGRRDENNQLRALNEEELAEAEANLGGKIINVPLMAGFDQDAPEGEATPTQLLAALSLKTWQDDKLDWEHIEKCRQIGVARFQAGVAQAMAQLDGMIADGRNVFFAHTMAGGIPKAKVFLAIANRVYKGRGERFLSTEALLGSDLGKLILQNFDEVTANTFQHLIAGSAKLRQHLESSGGQVRYTAYGYHGTEILINGEYQWQTYTNYTQGYAKMRLENIARAAWQNGVKATVFNCPEIRTNSSDIFVGVELPLLALLRALKREQAGAWADAQWQTCAALLQDGYALEDVLGKLDALNDGEVMRGFRDFAAWPMPNSPELAEVMIGTSESIVAMHRDAKALITDHLSSLVIEASGALMFGEAAQPAAPVLWLNHDIIARQLNQAHG
;
A
#
# COMPACT_ATOMS: atom_id res chain seq x y z
N MET A 1 14.62 -2.41 -12.58
CA MET A 1 15.81 -1.87 -11.88
C MET A 1 16.65 -3.04 -11.42
N THR A 2 17.98 -2.89 -11.38
CA THR A 2 18.88 -3.91 -10.81
C THR A 2 19.24 -3.62 -9.35
N GLU A 3 18.85 -2.45 -8.80
CA GLU A 3 19.16 -2.03 -7.43
C GLU A 3 18.12 -1.04 -6.90
N ALA A 4 17.86 -1.05 -5.58
CA ALA A 4 16.91 -0.16 -4.91
C ALA A 4 17.49 1.26 -4.74
N THR A 5 16.66 2.28 -4.93
CA THR A 5 17.04 3.69 -4.67
C THR A 5 16.57 4.10 -3.28
N ALA A 6 17.42 3.94 -2.26
CA ALA A 6 17.07 4.25 -0.88
C ALA A 6 17.18 5.75 -0.55
N LEU A 7 16.19 6.31 0.15
CA LEU A 7 16.29 7.63 0.76
C LEU A 7 17.11 7.51 2.06
N ARG A 8 18.30 8.11 2.09
CA ARG A 8 19.25 7.98 3.23
C ARG A 8 19.33 9.23 4.11
N THR A 9 18.91 10.36 3.58
CA THR A 9 19.00 11.67 4.24
C THR A 9 17.61 12.19 4.54
N LEU A 10 17.43 12.75 5.73
CA LEU A 10 16.16 13.36 6.12
C LEU A 10 15.87 14.56 5.21
N PRO A 11 14.66 14.64 4.60
CA PRO A 11 14.30 15.78 3.77
C PRO A 11 14.30 17.08 4.58
N GLN A 12 14.88 18.15 4.03
CA GLN A 12 14.96 19.46 4.69
C GLN A 12 14.15 20.55 3.97
N HIS A 13 13.57 20.22 2.81
CA HIS A 13 12.87 21.17 1.97
C HIS A 13 11.42 21.34 2.41
N THR A 14 10.94 22.59 2.36
CA THR A 14 9.53 22.92 2.59
C THR A 14 8.96 23.54 1.33
N LEU A 15 7.78 23.09 0.90
CA LEU A 15 7.07 23.63 -0.26
C LEU A 15 5.68 24.13 0.10
N PHE A 16 4.93 23.32 0.85
CA PHE A 16 3.52 23.55 1.11
C PHE A 16 3.29 24.53 2.27
N ARG A 17 2.23 25.33 2.17
CA ARG A 17 1.87 26.39 3.13
C ARG A 17 0.34 26.51 3.27
N PRO A 18 -0.16 27.32 4.23
CA PRO A 18 -1.59 27.58 4.35
C PRO A 18 -2.26 28.05 3.05
N GLY A 19 -3.36 27.38 2.70
CA GLY A 19 -4.12 27.59 1.46
C GLY A 19 -3.60 26.84 0.24
N ASP A 20 -2.50 26.08 0.34
CA ASP A 20 -2.20 25.02 -0.63
C ASP A 20 -3.13 23.82 -0.39
N VAL A 21 -3.31 22.98 -1.40
CA VAL A 21 -4.35 21.93 -1.38
C VAL A 21 -3.73 20.54 -1.40
N PHE A 22 -4.12 19.70 -0.44
CA PHE A 22 -3.81 18.28 -0.40
C PHE A 22 -5.01 17.49 -0.91
N VAL A 23 -4.78 16.58 -1.85
CA VAL A 23 -5.81 15.76 -2.48
C VAL A 23 -5.53 14.30 -2.21
N LEU A 24 -6.38 13.67 -1.39
CA LEU A 24 -6.37 12.22 -1.20
C LEU A 24 -7.05 11.54 -2.39
N PHE A 25 -6.28 10.93 -3.27
CA PHE A 25 -6.77 10.13 -4.38
C PHE A 25 -6.90 8.65 -3.99
N GLY A 26 -8.00 8.40 -3.28
CA GLY A 26 -8.37 7.16 -2.63
C GLY A 26 -9.27 7.49 -1.43
N GLU A 27 -9.70 6.50 -0.67
CA GLU A 27 -10.55 6.71 0.51
C GLU A 27 -9.77 6.34 1.78
N LEU A 28 -9.94 7.13 2.84
CA LEU A 28 -9.21 6.94 4.10
C LEU A 28 -9.88 5.88 4.95
N PHE A 29 -9.18 4.78 5.23
CA PHE A 29 -9.69 3.70 6.08
C PHE A 29 -8.75 3.44 7.26
N GLY A 30 -9.31 3.46 8.48
CA GLY A 30 -8.69 2.94 9.70
C GLY A 30 -7.19 3.22 9.86
N ARG A 31 -6.42 2.17 10.20
CA ARG A 31 -4.96 2.22 10.34
C ARG A 31 -4.27 2.00 8.98
N GLY A 32 -4.19 3.06 8.18
CA GLY A 32 -3.47 3.06 6.90
C GLY A 32 -2.34 4.09 6.86
N TYR A 33 -1.35 3.85 5.98
CA TYR A 33 -0.24 4.77 5.72
C TYR A 33 -0.67 6.22 5.44
N ALA A 34 -1.78 6.39 4.72
CA ALA A 34 -2.31 7.69 4.35
C ALA A 34 -2.56 8.63 5.54
N ASN A 35 -2.84 8.08 6.73
CA ASN A 35 -3.03 8.89 7.94
C ASN A 35 -1.81 9.74 8.27
N GLY A 36 -0.60 9.17 8.18
CA GLY A 36 0.64 9.90 8.46
C GLY A 36 0.79 11.10 7.54
N LEU A 37 0.63 10.89 6.22
CA LEU A 37 0.79 11.94 5.23
C LEU A 37 -0.28 13.04 5.32
N ILE A 38 -1.54 12.66 5.56
CA ILE A 38 -2.64 13.64 5.74
C ILE A 38 -2.39 14.47 7.01
N ASN A 39 -1.90 13.86 8.08
CA ASN A 39 -1.58 14.60 9.31
C ASN A 39 -0.50 15.67 9.07
N GLU A 40 0.53 15.38 8.27
CA GLU A 40 1.54 16.37 7.89
C GLU A 40 0.96 17.50 7.02
N ALA A 41 0.09 17.17 6.05
CA ALA A 41 -0.61 18.18 5.27
C ALA A 41 -1.47 19.11 6.14
N ARG A 42 -2.20 18.55 7.13
CA ARG A 42 -2.97 19.35 8.10
C ARG A 42 -2.07 20.22 8.97
N LYS A 43 -0.96 19.68 9.47
CA LYS A 43 0.03 20.45 10.25
C LYS A 43 0.61 21.62 9.46
N ALA A 44 0.81 21.46 8.15
CA ALA A 44 1.23 22.53 7.24
C ALA A 44 0.13 23.55 6.90
N GLY A 45 -1.10 23.34 7.39
CA GLY A 45 -2.25 24.22 7.16
C GLY A 45 -2.86 24.08 5.76
N MET A 46 -2.60 22.98 5.06
CA MET A 46 -3.19 22.73 3.75
C MET A 46 -4.69 22.46 3.85
N GLU A 47 -5.42 22.84 2.80
CA GLU A 47 -6.81 22.44 2.64
C GLU A 47 -6.87 20.98 2.21
N ILE A 48 -7.63 20.16 2.95
CA ILE A 48 -7.75 18.73 2.67
C ILE A 48 -8.99 18.47 1.81
N ILE A 49 -8.78 17.87 0.65
CA ILE A 49 -9.83 17.40 -0.25
C ILE A 49 -9.62 15.91 -0.51
N GLY A 50 -10.69 15.13 -0.52
CA GLY A 50 -10.65 13.70 -0.80
C GLY A 50 -11.57 13.29 -1.93
N MET A 51 -11.39 12.04 -2.34
CA MET A 51 -12.25 11.35 -3.28
C MET A 51 -13.02 10.24 -2.54
N THR A 52 -14.12 9.78 -3.13
CA THR A 52 -14.85 8.60 -2.65
C THR A 52 -14.82 7.50 -3.69
N VAL A 53 -14.79 6.23 -3.27
CA VAL A 53 -15.03 5.11 -4.20
C VAL A 53 -16.53 4.91 -4.47
N GLY A 54 -17.39 5.65 -3.78
CA GLY A 54 -18.83 5.45 -3.79
C GLY A 54 -19.25 4.22 -3.01
N ARG A 55 -20.50 3.80 -3.20
CA ARG A 55 -21.06 2.58 -2.63
C ARG A 55 -21.80 1.80 -3.72
N ARG A 56 -22.17 0.56 -3.43
CA ARG A 56 -23.09 -0.20 -4.28
C ARG A 56 -24.46 -0.28 -3.63
N ASP A 57 -25.51 -0.17 -4.44
CA ASP A 57 -26.88 -0.37 -3.99
C ASP A 57 -27.23 -1.87 -3.89
N GLU A 58 -28.49 -2.17 -3.60
CA GLU A 58 -29.02 -3.53 -3.50
C GLU A 58 -28.97 -4.31 -4.83
N ASN A 59 -28.93 -3.61 -5.96
CA ASN A 59 -28.78 -4.18 -7.30
C ASN A 59 -27.31 -4.25 -7.74
N ASN A 60 -26.39 -4.02 -6.80
CA ASN A 60 -24.95 -3.98 -7.03
C ASN A 60 -24.52 -2.89 -8.03
N GLN A 61 -25.32 -1.84 -8.22
CA GLN A 61 -24.97 -0.69 -9.07
C GLN A 61 -24.14 0.32 -8.29
N LEU A 62 -23.12 0.90 -8.95
CA LEU A 62 -22.27 1.91 -8.34
C LEU A 62 -23.02 3.23 -8.20
N ARG A 63 -22.99 3.81 -7.00
CA ARG A 63 -23.63 5.09 -6.68
C ARG A 63 -22.70 6.01 -5.88
N ALA A 64 -22.99 7.30 -5.93
CA ALA A 64 -22.41 8.29 -5.04
C ALA A 64 -22.82 8.03 -3.57
N LEU A 65 -22.12 8.68 -2.64
CA LEU A 65 -22.50 8.68 -1.22
C LEU A 65 -23.81 9.44 -1.05
N ASN A 66 -24.67 8.97 -0.16
CA ASN A 66 -25.79 9.77 0.34
C ASN A 66 -25.29 10.86 1.32
N GLU A 67 -26.18 11.73 1.82
CA GLU A 67 -25.79 12.86 2.68
C GLU A 67 -25.13 12.41 3.99
N GLU A 68 -25.62 11.34 4.62
CA GLU A 68 -25.08 10.80 5.88
C GLU A 68 -23.71 10.17 5.65
N GLU A 69 -23.58 9.34 4.62
CA GLU A 69 -22.31 8.70 4.23
C GLU A 69 -21.26 9.75 3.86
N LEU A 70 -21.65 10.82 3.16
CA LEU A 70 -20.76 11.91 2.79
C LEU A 70 -20.30 12.68 4.03
N ALA A 71 -21.22 13.04 4.93
CA ALA A 71 -20.88 13.75 6.16
C ALA A 71 -19.93 12.94 7.06
N GLU A 72 -20.16 11.63 7.19
CA GLU A 72 -19.27 10.73 7.94
C GLU A 72 -17.89 10.65 7.28
N ALA A 73 -17.84 10.50 5.96
CA ALA A 73 -16.59 10.41 5.22
C ALA A 73 -15.78 11.72 5.29
N GLU A 74 -16.43 12.89 5.19
CA GLU A 74 -15.79 14.21 5.35
C GLU A 74 -15.28 14.42 6.78
N ALA A 75 -16.04 13.99 7.79
CA ALA A 75 -15.61 14.05 9.19
C ALA A 75 -14.38 13.17 9.44
N ASN A 76 -14.37 11.95 8.90
CA ASN A 76 -13.23 11.03 9.00
C ASN A 76 -11.99 11.58 8.27
N LEU A 77 -12.18 12.18 7.10
CA LEU A 77 -11.12 12.82 6.34
C LEU A 77 -10.66 14.16 6.95
N GLY A 78 -11.49 14.83 7.74
CA GLY A 78 -11.23 16.20 8.20
C GLY A 78 -11.07 17.19 7.04
N GLY A 79 -11.90 17.03 6.00
CA GLY A 79 -11.81 17.77 4.73
C GLY A 79 -13.01 17.49 3.82
N LYS A 80 -13.13 18.25 2.73
CA LYS A 80 -14.22 18.05 1.76
C LYS A 80 -14.02 16.78 0.95
N ILE A 81 -15.11 16.15 0.51
CA ILE A 81 -15.06 15.02 -0.42
C ILE A 81 -15.79 15.36 -1.71
N ILE A 82 -15.11 15.17 -2.83
CA ILE A 82 -15.74 15.22 -4.15
C ILE A 82 -16.56 13.93 -4.32
N ASN A 83 -17.89 14.06 -4.26
CA ASN A 83 -18.84 12.94 -4.25
C ASN A 83 -19.09 12.35 -5.65
N VAL A 84 -18.00 11.94 -6.32
CA VAL A 84 -18.01 11.20 -7.59
C VAL A 84 -17.46 9.81 -7.30
N PRO A 85 -18.17 8.72 -7.64
CA PRO A 85 -17.76 7.37 -7.26
C PRO A 85 -16.58 6.86 -8.10
N LEU A 86 -15.36 7.01 -7.59
CA LEU A 86 -14.11 6.57 -8.22
C LEU A 86 -13.75 5.13 -7.84
N MET A 87 -14.66 4.18 -8.06
CA MET A 87 -14.36 2.76 -7.88
C MET A 87 -13.42 2.28 -8.98
N ALA A 88 -12.18 1.95 -8.65
CA ALA A 88 -11.23 1.38 -9.58
C ALA A 88 -11.50 -0.11 -9.86
N GLY A 89 -10.83 -0.66 -10.87
CA GLY A 89 -10.99 -2.05 -11.29
C GLY A 89 -12.21 -2.26 -12.17
N PHE A 90 -12.39 -3.51 -12.62
CA PHE A 90 -13.41 -3.88 -13.60
C PHE A 90 -14.15 -5.18 -13.25
N ASP A 91 -13.91 -5.76 -12.07
CA ASP A 91 -14.49 -7.07 -11.70
C ASP A 91 -16.01 -7.09 -11.58
N GLN A 92 -16.65 -5.91 -11.56
CA GLN A 92 -18.09 -5.69 -11.49
C GLN A 92 -18.62 -4.87 -12.68
N ASP A 93 -17.82 -4.70 -13.74
CA ASP A 93 -18.21 -3.98 -14.94
C ASP A 93 -18.53 -4.97 -16.06
N ALA A 94 -19.53 -4.66 -16.88
CA ALA A 94 -19.95 -5.47 -18.02
C ALA A 94 -20.77 -4.61 -18.99
N PRO A 95 -20.92 -5.05 -20.26
CA PRO A 95 -21.99 -4.54 -21.11
C PRO A 95 -23.37 -4.72 -20.46
N GLU A 96 -24.32 -3.86 -20.84
CA GLU A 96 -25.68 -3.91 -20.29
C GLU A 96 -26.33 -5.28 -20.54
N GLY A 97 -26.83 -5.90 -19.46
CA GLY A 97 -27.47 -7.23 -19.51
C GLY A 97 -26.51 -8.42 -19.57
N GLU A 98 -25.19 -8.19 -19.62
CA GLU A 98 -24.18 -9.24 -19.70
C GLU A 98 -23.52 -9.53 -18.34
N ALA A 99 -22.84 -10.67 -18.22
CA ALA A 99 -22.21 -11.09 -16.96
C ALA A 99 -20.92 -10.31 -16.67
N THR A 100 -20.75 -9.86 -15.44
CA THR A 100 -19.48 -9.30 -14.93
C THR A 100 -18.41 -10.38 -14.76
N PRO A 101 -17.11 -10.03 -14.70
CA PRO A 101 -16.06 -10.98 -14.37
C PRO A 101 -16.33 -11.73 -13.07
N THR A 102 -16.82 -11.04 -12.02
CA THR A 102 -17.18 -11.70 -10.75
C THR A 102 -18.31 -12.71 -10.90
N GLN A 103 -19.30 -12.46 -11.75
CA GLN A 103 -20.36 -13.43 -12.03
C GLN A 103 -19.82 -14.64 -12.80
N LEU A 104 -18.87 -14.46 -13.73
CA LEU A 104 -18.18 -15.58 -14.38
C LEU A 104 -17.43 -16.45 -13.36
N LEU A 105 -16.83 -15.85 -12.33
CA LEU A 105 -16.16 -16.57 -11.25
C LEU A 105 -17.11 -17.37 -10.35
N ALA A 106 -18.41 -17.10 -10.36
CA ALA A 106 -19.38 -17.82 -9.53
C ALA A 106 -19.56 -19.29 -9.94
N ALA A 107 -19.19 -19.64 -11.17
CA ALA A 107 -19.21 -21.02 -11.68
C ALA A 107 -18.04 -21.87 -11.16
N LEU A 108 -16.97 -21.23 -10.65
CA LEU A 108 -15.77 -21.93 -10.19
C LEU A 108 -16.02 -22.67 -8.86
N SER A 109 -15.42 -23.85 -8.73
CA SER A 109 -15.43 -24.62 -7.48
C SER A 109 -14.01 -24.82 -6.94
N LEU A 110 -13.90 -25.19 -5.66
CA LEU A 110 -12.60 -25.57 -5.06
C LEU A 110 -11.91 -26.76 -5.75
N LYS A 111 -12.67 -27.54 -6.54
CA LYS A 111 -12.14 -28.70 -7.27
C LYS A 111 -11.71 -28.35 -8.70
N THR A 112 -12.27 -27.29 -9.29
CA THR A 112 -12.16 -27.03 -10.74
C THR A 112 -11.42 -25.73 -11.07
N TRP A 113 -11.25 -24.81 -10.12
CA TRP A 113 -10.73 -23.45 -10.35
C TRP A 113 -9.35 -23.39 -11.04
N GLN A 114 -8.52 -24.43 -10.93
CA GLN A 114 -7.21 -24.48 -11.58
C GLN A 114 -7.31 -24.69 -13.09
N ASP A 115 -8.31 -25.48 -13.51
CA ASP A 115 -8.46 -25.94 -14.88
C ASP A 115 -9.52 -25.14 -15.64
N ASP A 116 -10.54 -24.64 -14.94
CA ASP A 116 -11.61 -23.83 -15.50
C ASP A 116 -11.05 -22.64 -16.30
N LYS A 117 -11.66 -22.38 -17.47
CA LYS A 117 -11.26 -21.32 -18.39
C LYS A 117 -12.27 -20.20 -18.38
N LEU A 118 -11.76 -18.98 -18.57
CA LEU A 118 -12.58 -17.78 -18.67
C LEU A 118 -12.67 -17.32 -20.12
N ASP A 119 -13.79 -16.69 -20.47
CA ASP A 119 -13.94 -16.00 -21.75
C ASP A 119 -13.15 -14.68 -21.71
N TRP A 120 -11.94 -14.72 -22.27
CA TRP A 120 -11.03 -13.58 -22.29
C TRP A 120 -11.47 -12.46 -23.22
N GLU A 121 -12.24 -12.75 -24.27
CA GLU A 121 -12.79 -11.71 -25.14
C GLU A 121 -13.85 -10.90 -24.38
N HIS A 122 -14.71 -11.59 -23.63
CA HIS A 122 -15.70 -10.96 -22.78
C HIS A 122 -15.08 -10.17 -21.61
N ILE A 123 -14.06 -10.74 -20.96
CA ILE A 123 -13.31 -10.07 -19.90
C ILE A 123 -12.68 -8.76 -20.41
N GLU A 124 -12.14 -8.75 -21.62
CA GLU A 124 -11.56 -7.52 -22.19
C GLU A 124 -12.62 -6.43 -22.41
N LYS A 125 -13.83 -6.80 -22.87
CA LYS A 125 -14.96 -5.85 -22.99
C LYS A 125 -15.32 -5.26 -21.63
N CYS A 126 -15.41 -6.10 -20.60
CA CYS A 126 -15.66 -5.68 -19.22
C CYS A 126 -14.58 -4.71 -18.72
N ARG A 127 -13.29 -5.04 -18.98
CA ARG A 127 -12.16 -4.18 -18.61
C ARG A 127 -12.25 -2.81 -19.28
N GLN A 128 -12.51 -2.76 -20.58
CA GLN A 128 -12.63 -1.50 -21.31
C GLN A 128 -13.75 -0.61 -20.76
N ILE A 129 -14.88 -1.19 -20.39
CA ILE A 129 -16.00 -0.46 -19.75
C ILE A 129 -15.58 0.07 -18.38
N GLY A 130 -14.96 -0.76 -17.53
CA GLY A 130 -14.48 -0.34 -16.21
C GLY A 130 -13.44 0.79 -16.29
N VAL A 131 -12.50 0.70 -17.22
CA VAL A 131 -11.50 1.75 -17.49
C VAL A 131 -12.16 3.04 -17.96
N ALA A 132 -13.08 2.96 -18.93
CA ALA A 132 -13.79 4.14 -19.44
C ALA A 132 -14.63 4.81 -18.35
N ARG A 133 -15.33 4.02 -17.51
CA ARG A 133 -16.08 4.51 -16.35
C ARG A 133 -15.16 5.25 -15.37
N PHE A 134 -14.02 4.66 -15.02
CA PHE A 134 -13.07 5.29 -14.10
C PHE A 134 -12.50 6.59 -14.66
N GLN A 135 -12.11 6.62 -15.94
CA GLN A 135 -11.59 7.83 -16.60
C GLN A 135 -12.64 8.94 -16.66
N ALA A 136 -13.89 8.61 -16.96
CA ALA A 136 -14.99 9.59 -16.95
C ALA A 136 -15.21 10.16 -15.54
N GLY A 137 -15.19 9.31 -14.51
CA GLY A 137 -15.27 9.74 -13.11
C GLY A 137 -14.10 10.65 -12.72
N VAL A 138 -12.87 10.32 -13.09
CA VAL A 138 -11.69 11.17 -12.84
C VAL A 138 -11.84 12.52 -13.53
N ALA A 139 -12.30 12.55 -14.78
CA ALA A 139 -12.53 13.81 -15.50
C ALA A 139 -13.56 14.71 -14.78
N GLN A 140 -14.67 14.12 -14.31
CA GLN A 140 -15.69 14.83 -13.53
C GLN A 140 -15.13 15.35 -12.21
N ALA A 141 -14.37 14.52 -11.47
CA ALA A 141 -13.77 14.91 -10.20
C ALA A 141 -12.74 16.02 -10.36
N MET A 142 -11.87 15.95 -11.38
CA MET A 142 -10.87 16.98 -11.66
C MET A 142 -11.51 18.31 -12.11
N ALA A 143 -12.63 18.26 -12.83
CA ALA A 143 -13.38 19.47 -13.19
C ALA A 143 -13.98 20.17 -11.95
N GLN A 144 -14.48 19.40 -10.97
CA GLN A 144 -14.94 19.98 -9.70
C GLN A 144 -13.78 20.52 -8.87
N LEU A 145 -12.66 19.80 -8.82
CA LEU A 145 -11.47 20.19 -8.08
C LEU A 145 -10.83 21.48 -8.60
N ASP A 146 -10.78 21.69 -9.91
CA ASP A 146 -10.24 22.91 -10.53
C ASP A 146 -10.96 24.17 -10.02
N GLY A 147 -12.28 24.10 -9.82
CA GLY A 147 -13.06 25.19 -9.24
C GLY A 147 -12.85 25.42 -7.73
N MET A 148 -12.08 24.56 -7.05
CA MET A 148 -11.80 24.66 -5.61
C MET A 148 -10.41 25.22 -5.31
N ILE A 149 -9.53 25.32 -6.31
CA ILE A 149 -8.12 25.69 -6.11
C ILE A 149 -7.88 27.07 -6.72
N ALA A 150 -7.42 28.01 -5.90
CA ALA A 150 -7.04 29.33 -6.39
C ALA A 150 -5.72 29.30 -7.19
N ASP A 151 -5.54 30.27 -8.09
CA ASP A 151 -4.31 30.49 -8.84
C ASP A 151 -3.07 30.60 -7.91
N GLY A 152 -1.93 30.10 -8.39
CA GLY A 152 -0.65 30.17 -7.68
C GLY A 152 -0.55 29.29 -6.42
N ARG A 153 -1.53 28.42 -6.16
CA ARG A 153 -1.50 27.44 -5.07
C ARG A 153 -0.74 26.18 -5.46
N ASN A 154 -0.04 25.60 -4.49
CA ASN A 154 0.55 24.29 -4.66
C ASN A 154 -0.51 23.21 -4.45
N VAL A 155 -0.38 22.09 -5.17
CA VAL A 155 -1.27 20.95 -5.01
C VAL A 155 -0.47 19.68 -4.82
N PHE A 156 -0.86 18.91 -3.80
CA PHE A 156 -0.28 17.62 -3.49
C PHE A 156 -1.33 16.52 -3.68
N PHE A 157 -1.23 15.77 -4.77
CA PHE A 157 -2.00 14.55 -4.98
C PHE A 157 -1.34 13.33 -4.32
N ALA A 158 -2.00 12.74 -3.33
CA ALA A 158 -1.58 11.50 -2.68
C ALA A 158 -2.46 10.32 -3.14
N HIS A 159 -1.90 9.48 -4.00
CA HIS A 159 -2.54 8.25 -4.47
C HIS A 159 -2.38 7.12 -3.47
N THR A 160 -3.49 6.46 -3.13
CA THR A 160 -3.53 5.38 -2.13
C THR A 160 -4.26 4.13 -2.60
N MET A 161 -4.73 4.10 -3.86
CA MET A 161 -5.49 2.98 -4.39
C MET A 161 -4.59 1.74 -4.55
N ALA A 162 -5.00 0.64 -3.94
CA ALA A 162 -4.42 -0.68 -4.12
C ALA A 162 -5.48 -1.74 -3.82
N GLY A 163 -5.51 -2.82 -4.60
CA GLY A 163 -6.54 -3.85 -4.46
C GLY A 163 -6.85 -4.54 -5.79
N GLY A 164 -8.11 -4.88 -6.01
CA GLY A 164 -8.56 -5.59 -7.21
C GLY A 164 -8.83 -7.08 -7.00
N ILE A 165 -8.94 -7.54 -5.75
CA ILE A 165 -9.41 -8.90 -5.45
C ILE A 165 -10.92 -8.98 -5.78
N PRO A 166 -11.35 -9.83 -6.73
CA PRO A 166 -12.76 -10.02 -7.03
C PRO A 166 -13.51 -10.62 -5.83
N LYS A 167 -14.78 -10.22 -5.66
CA LYS A 167 -15.64 -10.75 -4.59
C LYS A 167 -16.17 -12.16 -4.92
N ALA A 168 -15.27 -13.13 -5.06
CA ALA A 168 -15.59 -14.53 -5.33
C ALA A 168 -15.39 -15.41 -4.10
N LYS A 169 -16.41 -16.18 -3.69
CA LYS A 169 -16.34 -17.07 -2.52
C LYS A 169 -15.20 -18.09 -2.62
N VAL A 170 -14.97 -18.65 -3.81
CA VAL A 170 -13.90 -19.62 -4.06
C VAL A 170 -12.52 -19.03 -3.77
N PHE A 171 -12.32 -17.73 -4.08
CA PHE A 171 -11.04 -17.07 -3.90
C PHE A 171 -10.64 -16.96 -2.44
N LEU A 172 -11.55 -16.65 -1.52
CA LEU A 172 -11.21 -16.53 -0.10
C LEU A 172 -10.65 -17.84 0.48
N ALA A 173 -11.21 -18.97 0.07
CA ALA A 173 -10.72 -20.29 0.49
C ALA A 173 -9.35 -20.61 -0.15
N ILE A 174 -9.13 -20.23 -1.41
CA ILE A 174 -7.83 -20.37 -2.08
C ILE A 174 -6.77 -19.48 -1.40
N ALA A 175 -7.09 -18.20 -1.17
CA ALA A 175 -6.21 -17.23 -0.52
C ALA A 175 -5.78 -17.68 0.88
N ASN A 176 -6.70 -18.24 1.67
CA ASN A 176 -6.35 -18.81 2.97
C ASN A 176 -5.32 -19.95 2.87
N ARG A 177 -5.38 -20.78 1.82
CA ARG A 177 -4.37 -21.83 1.60
C ARG A 177 -3.04 -21.27 1.09
N VAL A 178 -3.07 -20.27 0.21
CA VAL A 178 -1.86 -19.63 -0.34
C VAL A 178 -1.10 -18.87 0.75
N TYR A 179 -1.79 -18.08 1.57
CA TYR A 179 -1.17 -17.16 2.54
C TYR A 179 -1.00 -17.75 3.94
N LYS A 180 -1.75 -18.81 4.29
CA LYS A 180 -1.77 -19.38 5.66
C LYS A 180 -1.64 -20.90 5.69
N GLY A 181 -1.59 -21.56 4.53
CA GLY A 181 -1.53 -23.02 4.44
C GLY A 181 -0.14 -23.56 4.74
N ARG A 182 -0.09 -24.57 5.61
CA ARG A 182 1.09 -25.38 5.95
C ARG A 182 0.80 -26.87 5.73
N GLY A 183 1.84 -27.69 5.60
CA GLY A 183 1.70 -29.12 5.31
C GLY A 183 0.72 -29.42 4.17
N GLU A 184 -0.23 -30.33 4.39
CA GLU A 184 -1.26 -30.70 3.39
C GLU A 184 -2.16 -29.53 2.95
N ARG A 185 -2.25 -28.46 3.75
CA ARG A 185 -3.06 -27.28 3.42
C ARG A 185 -2.31 -26.29 2.54
N PHE A 186 -0.99 -26.41 2.41
CA PHE A 186 -0.19 -25.54 1.55
C PHE A 186 -0.75 -25.50 0.12
N LEU A 187 -0.65 -24.31 -0.49
CA LEU A 187 -0.96 -24.11 -1.89
C LEU A 187 0.04 -23.10 -2.47
N SER A 188 0.74 -23.51 -3.53
CA SER A 188 1.68 -22.64 -4.22
C SER A 188 0.96 -21.47 -4.87
N THR A 189 1.59 -20.30 -4.82
CA THR A 189 1.15 -19.10 -5.53
C THR A 189 1.21 -19.31 -7.03
N GLU A 190 2.13 -20.14 -7.55
CA GLU A 190 2.19 -20.47 -8.98
C GLU A 190 0.92 -21.21 -9.43
N ALA A 191 0.35 -22.08 -8.59
CA ALA A 191 -0.90 -22.75 -8.92
C ALA A 191 -2.05 -21.74 -9.04
N LEU A 192 -2.04 -20.68 -8.21
CA LEU A 192 -2.98 -19.57 -8.36
C LEU A 192 -2.71 -18.80 -9.66
N LEU A 193 -1.50 -18.28 -9.84
CA LEU A 193 -1.17 -17.37 -10.94
C LEU A 193 -1.16 -18.06 -12.32
N GLY A 194 -1.00 -19.38 -12.37
CA GLY A 194 -1.12 -20.18 -13.59
C GLY A 194 -2.57 -20.40 -14.05
N SER A 195 -3.55 -20.29 -13.15
CA SER A 195 -4.98 -20.42 -13.46
C SER A 195 -5.54 -19.16 -14.13
N ASP A 196 -6.67 -19.28 -14.83
CA ASP A 196 -7.34 -18.12 -15.41
C ASP A 196 -7.94 -17.19 -14.35
N LEU A 197 -8.33 -17.73 -13.19
CA LEU A 197 -8.68 -16.95 -12.00
C LEU A 197 -7.51 -16.05 -11.58
N GLY A 198 -6.30 -16.60 -11.43
CA GLY A 198 -5.12 -15.82 -11.05
C GLY A 198 -4.77 -14.74 -12.07
N LYS A 199 -4.85 -15.05 -13.37
CA LYS A 199 -4.63 -14.06 -14.43
C LYS A 199 -5.63 -12.91 -14.41
N LEU A 200 -6.91 -13.19 -14.16
CA LEU A 200 -7.94 -12.15 -14.02
C LEU A 200 -7.63 -11.24 -12.82
N ILE A 201 -7.21 -11.83 -11.69
CA ILE A 201 -6.82 -11.08 -10.50
C ILE A 201 -5.62 -10.17 -10.80
N LEU A 202 -4.59 -10.69 -11.49
CA LEU A 202 -3.42 -9.89 -11.88
C LEU A 202 -3.81 -8.72 -12.78
N GLN A 203 -4.71 -8.91 -13.75
CA GLN A 203 -5.21 -7.80 -14.57
C GLN A 203 -5.93 -6.75 -13.72
N ASN A 204 -6.77 -7.17 -12.77
CA ASN A 204 -7.49 -6.22 -11.92
C ASN A 204 -6.55 -5.53 -10.90
N PHE A 205 -5.46 -6.19 -10.49
CA PHE A 205 -4.39 -5.57 -9.70
C PHE A 205 -3.68 -4.47 -10.49
N ASP A 206 -3.35 -4.71 -11.76
CA ASP A 206 -2.79 -3.68 -12.63
C ASP A 206 -3.73 -2.48 -12.76
N GLU A 207 -5.03 -2.72 -12.95
CA GLU A 207 -6.00 -1.63 -13.05
C GLU A 207 -6.11 -0.83 -11.75
N VAL A 208 -6.27 -1.48 -10.60
CA VAL A 208 -6.51 -0.80 -9.32
C VAL A 208 -5.25 -0.20 -8.72
N THR A 209 -4.15 -0.95 -8.69
CA THR A 209 -2.94 -0.59 -7.94
C THR A 209 -1.97 0.27 -8.75
N ALA A 210 -1.98 0.16 -10.08
CA ALA A 210 -1.06 0.89 -10.95
C ALA A 210 -1.76 1.91 -11.86
N ASN A 211 -2.67 1.46 -12.72
CA ASN A 211 -3.22 2.32 -13.79
C ASN A 211 -4.04 3.50 -13.24
N THR A 212 -4.66 3.35 -12.07
CA THR A 212 -5.28 4.47 -11.34
C THR A 212 -4.33 5.65 -11.13
N PHE A 213 -3.03 5.41 -10.89
CA PHE A 213 -2.03 6.48 -10.76
C PHE A 213 -1.76 7.16 -12.11
N GLN A 214 -1.73 6.39 -13.20
CA GLN A 214 -1.63 6.94 -14.55
C GLN A 214 -2.87 7.79 -14.89
N HIS A 215 -4.07 7.32 -14.56
CA HIS A 215 -5.32 8.05 -14.78
C HIS A 215 -5.40 9.32 -13.94
N LEU A 216 -4.89 9.31 -12.70
CA LEU A 216 -4.73 10.52 -11.89
C LEU A 216 -3.82 11.54 -12.59
N ILE A 217 -2.62 11.13 -13.00
CA ILE A 217 -1.63 12.03 -13.64
C ILE A 217 -2.18 12.61 -14.95
N ALA A 218 -2.82 11.77 -15.77
CA ALA A 218 -3.39 12.18 -17.06
C ALA A 218 -4.66 13.04 -16.88
N GLY A 219 -5.58 12.62 -16.00
CA GLY A 219 -6.84 13.31 -15.75
C GLY A 219 -6.66 14.68 -15.08
N SER A 220 -5.62 14.84 -14.27
CA SER A 220 -5.27 16.14 -13.66
C SER A 220 -4.37 17.02 -14.53
N ALA A 221 -4.06 16.63 -15.78
CA ALA A 221 -3.07 17.35 -16.61
C ALA A 221 -3.45 18.81 -16.90
N LYS A 222 -4.73 19.10 -17.18
CA LYS A 222 -5.20 20.47 -17.40
C LYS A 222 -5.08 21.33 -16.14
N LEU A 223 -5.52 20.79 -15.00
CA LEU A 223 -5.39 21.44 -13.69
C LEU A 223 -3.92 21.71 -13.36
N ARG A 224 -3.04 20.72 -13.57
CA ARG A 224 -1.60 20.88 -13.36
C ARG A 224 -1.04 22.01 -14.21
N GLN A 225 -1.33 22.03 -15.51
CA GLN A 225 -0.86 23.07 -16.42
C GLN A 225 -1.36 24.47 -15.98
N HIS A 226 -2.63 24.57 -15.62
CA HIS A 226 -3.24 25.80 -15.08
C HIS A 226 -2.45 26.32 -13.85
N LEU A 227 -2.26 25.47 -12.84
CA LEU A 227 -1.58 25.86 -11.60
C LEU A 227 -0.10 26.20 -11.81
N GLU A 228 0.62 25.42 -12.62
CA GLU A 228 2.03 25.69 -12.93
C GLU A 228 2.19 27.01 -13.68
N SER A 229 1.27 27.34 -14.60
CA SER A 229 1.27 28.62 -15.32
C SER A 229 0.96 29.84 -14.45
N SER A 230 0.30 29.65 -13.31
CA SER A 230 0.03 30.69 -12.32
C SER A 230 1.06 30.73 -11.18
N GLY A 231 2.14 29.94 -11.30
CA GLY A 231 3.27 29.94 -10.35
C GLY A 231 3.14 28.93 -9.20
N GLY A 232 2.10 28.08 -9.21
CA GLY A 232 1.96 26.96 -8.29
C GLY A 232 2.86 25.78 -8.65
N GLN A 233 2.98 24.83 -7.72
CA GLN A 233 3.73 23.59 -7.88
C GLN A 233 2.82 22.39 -7.64
N VAL A 234 2.87 21.39 -8.52
CA VAL A 234 2.09 20.15 -8.38
C VAL A 234 3.00 18.98 -8.05
N ARG A 235 2.58 18.14 -7.11
CA ARG A 235 3.27 16.90 -6.70
C ARG A 235 2.30 15.73 -6.71
N TYR A 236 2.80 14.57 -7.12
CA TYR A 236 2.08 13.31 -7.04
C TYR A 236 2.92 12.32 -6.23
N THR A 237 2.28 11.64 -5.29
CA THR A 237 2.92 10.52 -4.61
C THR A 237 2.04 9.29 -4.66
N ALA A 238 2.64 8.11 -4.63
CA ALA A 238 1.93 6.86 -4.43
C ALA A 238 2.67 5.96 -3.44
N TYR A 239 1.92 5.12 -2.72
CA TYR A 239 2.49 4.13 -1.82
C TYR A 239 2.88 2.86 -2.60
N GLY A 240 4.17 2.58 -2.63
CA GLY A 240 4.75 1.37 -3.16
C GLY A 240 5.05 0.33 -2.08
N TYR A 241 5.31 -0.90 -2.52
CA TYR A 241 5.97 -1.93 -1.72
C TYR A 241 6.79 -2.79 -2.69
N HIS A 242 8.08 -2.91 -2.42
CA HIS A 242 9.04 -3.63 -3.27
C HIS A 242 10.19 -4.14 -2.40
N GLY A 243 9.81 -4.77 -1.29
CA GLY A 243 10.70 -5.13 -0.19
C GLY A 243 11.30 -3.91 0.53
N THR A 244 11.99 -4.19 1.62
CA THR A 244 12.51 -3.19 2.57
C THR A 244 13.87 -3.61 3.07
N GLU A 245 14.79 -2.68 3.23
CA GLU A 245 16.01 -2.95 4.00
C GLU A 245 15.74 -2.88 5.50
N ILE A 246 16.10 -3.95 6.18
CA ILE A 246 16.02 -4.08 7.64
C ILE A 246 17.38 -4.45 8.21
N LEU A 247 17.55 -4.33 9.52
CA LEU A 247 18.80 -4.70 10.18
C LEU A 247 18.93 -6.23 10.27
N ILE A 248 19.85 -6.81 9.49
CA ILE A 248 20.23 -8.24 9.52
C ILE A 248 21.75 -8.31 9.73
N ASN A 249 22.19 -9.04 10.77
CA ASN A 249 23.61 -9.20 11.08
C ASN A 249 24.40 -7.88 11.18
N GLY A 250 23.76 -6.84 11.75
CA GLY A 250 24.38 -5.53 11.94
C GLY A 250 24.39 -4.63 10.70
N GLU A 251 23.81 -5.05 9.58
CA GLU A 251 23.75 -4.28 8.32
C GLU A 251 22.31 -4.12 7.84
N TYR A 252 22.01 -3.00 7.17
CA TYR A 252 20.71 -2.83 6.52
C TYR A 252 20.74 -3.61 5.21
N GLN A 253 19.97 -4.70 5.15
CA GLN A 253 19.91 -5.61 4.00
C GLN A 253 18.49 -5.70 3.49
N TRP A 254 18.34 -5.65 2.16
CA TRP A 254 17.04 -5.80 1.51
C TRP A 254 16.47 -7.19 1.72
N GLN A 255 15.18 -7.24 2.01
CA GLN A 255 14.37 -8.45 2.10
C GLN A 255 12.93 -8.15 1.67
N THR A 256 12.08 -9.17 1.65
CA THR A 256 10.64 -9.00 1.37
C THR A 256 9.82 -10.10 2.07
N TYR A 257 8.56 -9.78 2.38
CA TYR A 257 7.51 -10.78 2.49
C TYR A 257 7.29 -11.53 1.16
N THR A 258 7.10 -12.85 1.22
CA THR A 258 6.89 -13.71 0.05
C THR A 258 5.72 -14.68 0.27
N ASN A 259 4.78 -14.85 -0.67
CA ASN A 259 4.66 -14.14 -1.95
C ASN A 259 3.81 -12.88 -1.83
N TYR A 260 4.29 -11.77 -2.41
CA TYR A 260 3.53 -10.54 -2.58
C TYR A 260 2.88 -10.48 -3.97
N THR A 261 1.65 -10.98 -4.10
CA THR A 261 0.95 -11.14 -5.40
C THR A 261 0.69 -9.82 -6.14
N GLN A 262 0.64 -8.71 -5.41
CA GLN A 262 0.54 -7.35 -5.96
C GLN A 262 1.86 -6.84 -6.57
N GLY A 263 2.95 -7.61 -6.50
CA GLY A 263 4.29 -7.11 -6.84
C GLY A 263 4.44 -6.66 -8.28
N TYR A 264 3.82 -7.39 -9.23
CA TYR A 264 3.81 -6.98 -10.64
C TYR A 264 3.14 -5.62 -10.85
N ALA A 265 2.00 -5.39 -10.20
CA ALA A 265 1.30 -4.10 -10.26
C ALA A 265 2.11 -3.00 -9.56
N LYS A 266 2.83 -3.28 -8.47
CA LYS A 266 3.73 -2.29 -7.84
C LYS A 266 4.91 -1.91 -8.72
N MET A 267 5.53 -2.86 -9.43
CA MET A 267 6.55 -2.52 -10.46
C MET A 267 5.96 -1.71 -11.61
N ARG A 268 4.72 -2.00 -12.01
CA ARG A 268 4.00 -1.20 -13.01
C ARG A 268 3.76 0.24 -12.52
N LEU A 269 3.35 0.41 -11.27
CA LEU A 269 3.18 1.71 -10.61
C LEU A 269 4.50 2.52 -10.63
N GLU A 270 5.63 1.88 -10.31
CA GLU A 270 6.96 2.49 -10.43
C GLU A 270 7.29 2.94 -11.86
N ASN A 271 6.98 2.11 -12.86
CA ASN A 271 7.21 2.44 -14.26
C ASN A 271 6.37 3.64 -14.72
N ILE A 272 5.12 3.75 -14.24
CA ILE A 272 4.26 4.91 -14.49
C ILE A 272 4.89 6.18 -13.93
N ALA A 273 5.42 6.15 -12.70
CA ALA A 273 6.09 7.29 -12.09
C ALA A 273 7.36 7.71 -12.85
N ARG A 274 8.16 6.73 -13.31
CA ARG A 274 9.34 6.99 -14.16
C ARG A 274 8.96 7.65 -15.48
N ALA A 275 7.94 7.14 -16.15
CA ALA A 275 7.45 7.71 -17.40
C ALA A 275 6.93 9.14 -17.20
N ALA A 276 6.23 9.42 -16.11
CA ALA A 276 5.78 10.76 -15.76
C ALA A 276 6.97 11.72 -15.52
N TRP A 277 7.99 11.28 -14.80
CA TRP A 277 9.22 12.05 -14.56
C TRP A 277 9.98 12.42 -15.84
N GLN A 278 10.05 11.49 -16.81
CA GLN A 278 10.66 11.77 -18.12
C GLN A 278 9.92 12.88 -18.88
N ASN A 279 8.65 13.11 -18.56
CA ASN A 279 7.83 14.19 -19.11
C ASN A 279 7.76 15.42 -18.19
N GLY A 280 8.67 15.53 -17.21
CA GLY A 280 8.76 16.68 -16.30
C GLY A 280 7.74 16.67 -15.15
N VAL A 281 6.87 15.66 -15.04
CA VAL A 281 5.88 15.57 -13.97
C VAL A 281 6.52 15.02 -12.70
N LYS A 282 6.38 15.75 -11.59
CA LYS A 282 6.92 15.35 -10.27
C LYS A 282 6.04 14.30 -9.59
N ALA A 283 6.18 13.05 -10.04
CA ALA A 283 5.47 11.89 -9.53
C ALA A 283 6.40 10.86 -8.89
N THR A 284 6.24 10.59 -7.59
CA THR A 284 7.16 9.71 -6.86
C THR A 284 6.43 8.57 -6.15
N VAL A 285 6.86 7.33 -6.41
CA VAL A 285 6.43 6.15 -5.65
C VAL A 285 7.37 5.98 -4.46
N PHE A 286 6.80 5.91 -3.27
CA PHE A 286 7.54 5.62 -2.05
C PHE A 286 7.31 4.17 -1.66
N ASN A 287 8.32 3.33 -1.88
CA ASN A 287 8.33 1.96 -1.39
C ASN A 287 8.51 1.98 0.12
N CYS A 288 7.44 1.70 0.84
CA CYS A 288 7.36 1.80 2.30
C CYS A 288 7.54 0.43 2.97
N PRO A 289 7.92 0.39 4.27
CA PRO A 289 8.10 -0.86 5.00
C PRO A 289 6.84 -1.73 5.09
N GLU A 290 7.05 -2.99 5.44
CA GLU A 290 6.01 -3.88 5.88
C GLU A 290 5.35 -3.36 7.17
N ILE A 291 4.03 -3.25 7.16
CA ILE A 291 3.23 -2.93 8.36
C ILE A 291 1.94 -3.77 8.36
N ARG A 292 1.30 -3.86 9.53
CA ARG A 292 -0.03 -4.44 9.67
C ARG A 292 -1.09 -3.36 9.49
N THR A 293 -1.92 -3.54 8.47
CA THR A 293 -3.09 -2.73 8.13
C THR A 293 -4.26 -3.66 7.81
N ASN A 294 -5.46 -3.10 7.67
CA ASN A 294 -6.62 -3.86 7.18
C ASN A 294 -6.34 -4.59 5.86
N SER A 295 -5.48 -4.03 4.99
CA SER A 295 -5.13 -4.64 3.70
C SER A 295 -4.05 -5.72 3.77
N SER A 296 -3.27 -5.77 4.85
CA SER A 296 -2.17 -6.73 5.02
C SER A 296 -2.43 -7.84 6.04
N ASP A 297 -3.52 -7.78 6.80
CA ASP A 297 -3.86 -8.77 7.84
C ASP A 297 -4.05 -10.22 7.34
N ILE A 298 -4.29 -10.42 6.04
CA ILE A 298 -4.36 -11.78 5.47
C ILE A 298 -2.97 -12.41 5.27
N PHE A 299 -1.92 -11.60 5.21
CA PHE A 299 -0.53 -11.99 4.91
C PHE A 299 0.22 -12.34 6.21
N VAL A 300 -0.03 -13.52 6.76
CA VAL A 300 0.65 -13.96 7.98
C VAL A 300 2.16 -14.02 7.73
N GLY A 301 2.94 -13.36 8.59
CA GLY A 301 4.39 -13.27 8.48
C GLY A 301 4.89 -11.96 7.86
N VAL A 302 4.02 -11.15 7.25
CA VAL A 302 4.38 -9.82 6.71
C VAL A 302 4.91 -8.90 7.82
N GLU A 303 4.52 -9.13 9.06
CA GLU A 303 4.91 -8.32 10.21
C GLU A 303 6.28 -8.65 10.79
N LEU A 304 6.89 -9.78 10.39
CA LEU A 304 8.16 -10.25 10.95
C LEU A 304 9.32 -9.26 10.72
N PRO A 305 9.52 -8.69 9.51
CA PRO A 305 10.57 -7.71 9.25
C PRO A 305 10.47 -6.47 10.16
N LEU A 306 9.25 -6.06 10.50
CA LEU A 306 8.97 -4.86 11.29
C LEU A 306 9.63 -4.90 12.67
N LEU A 307 9.79 -6.08 13.27
CA LEU A 307 10.43 -6.25 14.58
C LEU A 307 11.88 -5.73 14.59
N ALA A 308 12.58 -5.78 13.44
CA ALA A 308 13.93 -5.25 13.30
C ALA A 308 14.01 -3.72 13.49
N LEU A 309 12.88 -3.00 13.38
CA LEU A 309 12.82 -1.55 13.60
C LEU A 309 13.28 -1.17 15.01
N LEU A 310 13.02 -2.02 16.02
CA LEU A 310 13.50 -1.80 17.39
C LEU A 310 15.03 -1.60 17.43
N ARG A 311 15.78 -2.43 16.70
CA ARG A 311 17.24 -2.29 16.63
C ARG A 311 17.67 -1.10 15.78
N ALA A 312 16.93 -0.76 14.72
CA ALA A 312 17.20 0.45 13.95
C ALA A 312 17.04 1.73 14.79
N LEU A 313 16.00 1.81 15.63
CA LEU A 313 15.81 2.91 16.59
C LEU A 313 17.00 3.08 17.54
N LYS A 314 17.64 1.97 17.94
CA LYS A 314 18.85 1.99 18.78
C LYS A 314 20.11 2.39 18.00
N ARG A 315 20.18 2.01 16.72
CA ARG A 315 21.33 2.28 15.86
C ARG A 315 21.42 3.75 15.43
N GLU A 316 20.28 4.35 15.07
CA GLU A 316 20.24 5.63 14.38
C GLU A 316 20.11 6.82 15.36
N GLN A 317 21.17 7.11 16.13
CA GLN A 317 21.22 8.23 17.09
C GLN A 317 20.17 8.11 18.21
N ALA A 318 20.18 6.97 18.90
CA ALA A 318 19.21 6.68 19.96
C ALA A 318 19.31 7.63 21.16
N GLY A 319 18.14 7.99 21.69
CA GLY A 319 17.98 8.72 22.96
C GLY A 319 16.94 8.05 23.86
N ALA A 320 16.52 8.76 24.91
CA ALA A 320 15.57 8.25 25.91
C ALA A 320 14.22 7.80 25.29
N TRP A 321 13.79 8.44 24.20
CA TRP A 321 12.56 8.04 23.50
C TRP A 321 12.67 6.66 22.87
N ALA A 322 13.80 6.32 22.23
CA ALA A 322 14.03 5.00 21.66
C ALA A 322 14.06 3.91 22.76
N ASP A 323 14.61 4.23 23.93
CA ASP A 323 14.56 3.35 25.11
C ASP A 323 13.13 3.12 25.57
N ALA A 324 12.30 4.17 25.60
CA ALA A 324 10.89 4.06 25.94
C ALA A 324 10.11 3.17 24.95
N GLN A 325 10.42 3.21 23.65
CA GLN A 325 9.78 2.32 22.68
C GLN A 325 10.12 0.85 22.93
N TRP A 326 11.35 0.55 23.33
CA TRP A 326 11.73 -0.80 23.77
C TRP A 326 10.95 -1.22 25.01
N GLN A 327 10.80 -0.36 26.01
CA GLN A 327 10.01 -0.68 27.20
C GLN A 327 8.53 -0.91 26.89
N THR A 328 7.93 -0.09 26.02
CA THR A 328 6.55 -0.26 25.53
C THR A 328 6.37 -1.63 24.89
N CYS A 329 7.29 -2.05 24.01
CA CYS A 329 7.21 -3.35 23.36
C CYS A 329 7.44 -4.51 24.35
N ALA A 330 8.35 -4.37 25.31
CA ALA A 330 8.58 -5.39 26.33
C ALA A 330 7.35 -5.61 27.23
N ALA A 331 6.62 -4.54 27.56
CA ALA A 331 5.41 -4.61 28.39
C ALA A 331 4.28 -5.43 27.76
N LEU A 332 4.28 -5.62 26.43
CA LEU A 332 3.29 -6.42 25.71
C LEU A 332 3.53 -7.94 25.80
N LEU A 333 4.72 -8.36 26.24
CA LEU A 333 5.10 -9.77 26.35
C LEU A 333 4.69 -10.36 27.69
N GLN A 334 4.27 -11.62 27.68
CA GLN A 334 3.92 -12.35 28.91
C GLN A 334 5.13 -12.61 29.80
N ASP A 335 4.88 -12.90 31.07
CA ASP A 335 5.95 -13.19 32.04
C ASP A 335 6.79 -14.38 31.57
N GLY A 336 8.11 -14.25 31.67
CA GLY A 336 9.06 -15.27 31.23
C GLY A 336 9.57 -15.12 29.80
N TYR A 337 9.08 -14.15 29.03
CA TYR A 337 9.68 -13.75 27.75
C TYR A 337 10.26 -12.34 27.80
N ALA A 338 11.38 -12.15 27.10
CA ALA A 338 12.02 -10.87 26.87
C ALA A 338 11.98 -10.48 25.39
N LEU A 339 12.24 -9.21 25.07
CA LEU A 339 12.32 -8.76 23.68
C LEU A 339 13.46 -9.45 22.93
N GLU A 340 14.52 -9.81 23.63
CA GLU A 340 15.66 -10.55 23.09
C GLU A 340 15.23 -11.93 22.58
N ASP A 341 14.23 -12.59 23.19
CA ASP A 341 13.71 -13.87 22.71
C ASP A 341 12.97 -13.70 21.37
N VAL A 342 12.19 -12.63 21.25
CA VAL A 342 11.46 -12.26 20.01
C VAL A 342 12.47 -11.96 18.90
N LEU A 343 13.45 -11.11 19.19
CA LEU A 343 14.48 -10.71 18.23
C LEU A 343 15.40 -11.89 17.85
N GLY A 344 15.69 -12.80 18.78
CA GLY A 344 16.43 -14.03 18.50
C GLY A 344 15.70 -14.97 17.54
N LYS A 345 14.36 -15.05 17.63
CA LYS A 345 13.54 -15.78 16.63
C LYS A 345 13.60 -15.14 15.25
N LEU A 346 13.56 -13.80 15.19
CA LEU A 346 13.71 -13.07 13.93
C LEU A 346 15.11 -13.29 13.32
N ASP A 347 16.16 -13.32 14.13
CA ASP A 347 17.53 -13.60 13.67
C ASP A 347 17.64 -15.01 13.09
N ALA A 348 17.16 -16.01 13.83
CA ALA A 348 17.15 -17.40 13.36
C ALA A 348 16.37 -17.57 12.04
N LEU A 349 15.26 -16.85 11.88
CA LEU A 349 14.50 -16.81 10.63
C LEU A 349 15.36 -16.23 9.49
N ASN A 350 15.93 -15.03 9.68
CA ASN A 350 16.69 -14.34 8.64
C ASN A 350 18.00 -15.04 8.27
N ASP A 351 18.62 -15.74 9.22
CA ASP A 351 19.81 -16.56 9.03
C ASP A 351 19.49 -17.93 8.42
N GLY A 352 18.24 -18.39 8.44
CA GLY A 352 17.83 -19.65 7.84
C GLY A 352 18.02 -19.67 6.32
N GLU A 353 18.55 -20.77 5.78
CA GLU A 353 18.85 -20.93 4.34
C GLU A 353 17.64 -20.62 3.46
N VAL A 354 16.45 -21.08 3.87
CA VAL A 354 15.17 -20.81 3.20
C VAL A 354 14.97 -19.31 2.99
N MET A 355 15.05 -18.50 4.05
CA MET A 355 14.80 -17.06 3.97
C MET A 355 15.89 -16.31 3.20
N ARG A 356 17.15 -16.79 3.23
CA ARG A 356 18.20 -16.20 2.40
C ARG A 356 17.89 -16.35 0.90
N GLY A 357 17.32 -17.49 0.51
CA GLY A 357 16.91 -17.76 -0.86
C GLY A 357 15.85 -16.78 -1.40
N PHE A 358 15.07 -16.16 -0.51
CA PHE A 358 14.06 -15.16 -0.88
C PHE A 358 14.57 -13.71 -0.89
N ARG A 359 15.85 -13.47 -0.61
CA ARG A 359 16.50 -12.15 -0.75
C ARG A 359 17.07 -11.96 -2.16
N ASP A 360 16.32 -12.39 -3.18
CA ASP A 360 16.63 -12.15 -4.59
C ASP A 360 15.76 -11.02 -5.14
N PHE A 361 16.37 -9.83 -5.26
CA PHE A 361 15.69 -8.63 -5.77
C PHE A 361 15.26 -8.78 -7.23
N ALA A 362 16.05 -9.44 -8.07
CA ALA A 362 15.78 -9.56 -9.49
C ALA A 362 14.62 -10.54 -9.78
N ALA A 363 14.45 -11.55 -8.93
CA ALA A 363 13.37 -12.53 -9.02
C ALA A 363 12.06 -12.08 -8.34
N TRP A 364 12.01 -10.86 -7.78
CA TRP A 364 10.83 -10.38 -7.06
C TRP A 364 9.64 -10.08 -7.99
N PRO A 365 8.39 -10.44 -7.61
CA PRO A 365 8.01 -11.28 -6.46
C PRO A 365 8.19 -12.77 -6.76
N MET A 366 8.88 -13.49 -5.87
CA MET A 366 9.10 -14.94 -6.00
C MET A 366 7.88 -15.76 -5.56
N PRO A 367 7.62 -16.95 -6.13
CA PRO A 367 6.58 -17.84 -5.61
C PRO A 367 6.88 -18.32 -4.18
N ASN A 368 5.85 -18.62 -3.39
CA ASN A 368 6.04 -19.24 -2.08
C ASN A 368 6.42 -20.73 -2.23
N SER A 369 6.98 -21.32 -1.17
CA SER A 369 7.28 -22.76 -1.09
C SER A 369 6.72 -23.37 0.20
N PRO A 370 6.57 -24.71 0.29
CA PRO A 370 6.19 -25.37 1.54
C PRO A 370 7.14 -25.02 2.69
N GLU A 371 8.45 -25.01 2.44
CA GLU A 371 9.48 -24.72 3.44
C GLU A 371 9.36 -23.27 3.94
N LEU A 372 9.11 -22.32 3.02
CA LEU A 372 8.84 -20.93 3.40
C LEU A 372 7.60 -20.83 4.29
N ALA A 373 6.51 -21.51 3.91
CA ALA A 373 5.28 -21.50 4.67
C ALA A 373 5.48 -22.04 6.09
N GLU A 374 6.25 -23.13 6.25
CA GLU A 374 6.57 -23.68 7.57
C GLU A 374 7.37 -22.69 8.44
N VAL A 375 8.47 -22.14 7.92
CA VAL A 375 9.35 -21.27 8.73
C VAL A 375 8.71 -19.91 9.00
N MET A 376 8.04 -19.30 8.02
CA MET A 376 7.46 -17.97 8.15
C MET A 376 6.22 -17.98 9.04
N ILE A 377 5.24 -18.86 8.75
CA ILE A 377 4.00 -18.93 9.53
C ILE A 377 4.30 -19.48 10.94
N GLY A 378 5.17 -20.50 11.05
CA GLY A 378 5.58 -21.03 12.35
C GLY A 378 6.27 -19.99 13.23
N THR A 379 7.12 -19.14 12.65
CA THR A 379 7.78 -18.05 13.40
C THR A 379 6.77 -16.97 13.82
N SER A 380 5.89 -16.56 12.92
CA SER A 380 4.81 -15.59 13.20
C SER A 380 3.93 -16.06 14.36
N GLU A 381 3.40 -17.28 14.29
CA GLU A 381 2.58 -17.87 15.35
C GLU A 381 3.35 -17.98 16.68
N SER A 382 4.62 -18.40 16.63
CA SER A 382 5.46 -18.51 17.82
C SER A 382 5.72 -17.17 18.50
N ILE A 383 5.84 -16.08 17.74
CA ILE A 383 6.05 -14.73 18.29
C ILE A 383 4.72 -14.18 18.83
N VAL A 384 3.61 -14.39 18.12
CA VAL A 384 2.27 -14.01 18.63
C VAL A 384 1.99 -14.69 19.97
N ALA A 385 2.35 -15.97 20.13
CA ALA A 385 2.19 -16.70 21.38
C ALA A 385 3.03 -16.17 22.56
N MET A 386 4.01 -15.29 22.32
CA MET A 386 4.80 -14.63 23.38
C MET A 386 4.10 -13.39 23.98
N HIS A 387 2.98 -12.95 23.41
CA HIS A 387 2.26 -11.77 23.86
C HIS A 387 1.24 -12.09 24.95
N ARG A 388 1.00 -11.14 25.85
CA ARG A 388 -0.07 -11.24 26.88
C ARG A 388 -1.46 -11.29 26.27
N ASP A 389 -1.66 -10.54 25.17
CA ASP A 389 -2.92 -10.46 24.44
C ASP A 389 -2.62 -10.50 22.94
N ALA A 390 -3.23 -11.46 22.24
CA ALA A 390 -3.10 -11.60 20.78
C ALA A 390 -3.72 -10.42 20.00
N LYS A 391 -4.43 -9.52 20.67
CA LYS A 391 -5.00 -8.28 20.10
C LYS A 391 -4.16 -7.03 20.36
N ALA A 392 -3.08 -7.15 21.14
CA ALA A 392 -2.17 -6.07 21.47
C ALA A 392 -0.73 -6.53 21.19
N LEU A 393 -0.32 -6.43 19.92
CA LEU A 393 0.97 -6.93 19.47
C LEU A 393 2.03 -5.82 19.39
N ILE A 394 3.30 -6.19 19.57
CA ILE A 394 4.45 -5.30 19.30
C ILE A 394 4.33 -4.69 17.89
N THR A 395 3.88 -5.48 16.92
CA THR A 395 3.73 -5.06 15.53
C THR A 395 2.62 -4.04 15.31
N ASP A 396 1.61 -3.97 16.18
CA ASP A 396 0.61 -2.89 16.14
C ASP A 396 1.26 -1.55 16.51
N HIS A 397 2.06 -1.54 17.57
CA HIS A 397 2.81 -0.37 18.01
C HIS A 397 3.83 0.08 16.96
N LEU A 398 4.68 -0.84 16.49
CA LEU A 398 5.69 -0.51 15.48
C LEU A 398 5.08 -0.06 14.15
N SER A 399 3.92 -0.59 13.76
CA SER A 399 3.21 -0.13 12.55
C SER A 399 2.79 1.32 12.68
N SER A 400 2.36 1.76 13.88
CA SER A 400 2.00 3.16 14.12
C SER A 400 3.21 4.10 13.97
N LEU A 401 4.38 3.70 14.44
CA LEU A 401 5.62 4.47 14.31
C LEU A 401 6.05 4.59 12.83
N VAL A 402 5.95 3.50 12.07
CA VAL A 402 6.25 3.53 10.63
C VAL A 402 5.29 4.45 9.88
N ILE A 403 3.98 4.42 10.20
CA ILE A 403 2.98 5.32 9.59
C ILE A 403 3.32 6.79 9.88
N GLU A 404 3.68 7.12 11.12
CA GLU A 404 4.10 8.47 11.51
C GLU A 404 5.32 8.93 10.70
N ALA A 405 6.39 8.13 10.71
CA ALA A 405 7.64 8.46 10.05
C ALA A 405 7.51 8.58 8.53
N SER A 406 6.83 7.62 7.88
CA SER A 406 6.60 7.65 6.44
C SER A 406 5.81 8.88 6.03
N GLY A 407 4.83 9.32 6.83
CA GLY A 407 4.10 10.55 6.60
C GLY A 407 5.01 11.77 6.48
N ALA A 408 5.86 11.99 7.49
CA ALA A 408 6.83 13.08 7.53
C ALA A 408 7.84 13.02 6.38
N LEU A 409 8.42 11.83 6.13
CA LEU A 409 9.40 11.63 5.07
C LEU A 409 8.81 11.89 3.68
N MET A 410 7.63 11.34 3.39
CA MET A 410 6.98 11.56 2.11
C MET A 410 6.57 13.02 1.91
N PHE A 411 6.07 13.67 2.96
CA PHE A 411 5.66 15.08 2.88
C PHE A 411 6.86 16.00 2.61
N GLY A 412 7.96 15.82 3.36
CA GLY A 412 9.19 16.58 3.18
C GLY A 412 9.86 16.31 1.84
N GLU A 413 9.97 15.04 1.44
CA GLU A 413 10.62 14.66 0.18
C GLU A 413 9.80 15.11 -1.04
N ALA A 414 8.47 15.15 -0.94
CA ALA A 414 7.61 15.66 -2.01
C ALA A 414 7.86 17.14 -2.35
N ALA A 415 8.42 17.93 -1.43
CA ALA A 415 8.77 19.33 -1.70
C ALA A 415 9.80 19.42 -2.87
N GLN A 416 10.82 18.57 -2.82
CA GLN A 416 11.89 18.50 -3.81
C GLN A 416 12.33 17.03 -3.99
N PRO A 417 11.54 16.20 -4.71
CA PRO A 417 11.78 14.78 -4.75
C PRO A 417 13.04 14.44 -5.54
N ALA A 418 13.87 13.56 -5.00
CA ALA A 418 15.15 13.17 -5.59
C ALA A 418 15.00 12.16 -6.75
N ALA A 419 13.94 11.35 -6.76
CA ALA A 419 13.72 10.33 -7.78
C ALA A 419 12.22 10.00 -7.98
N PRO A 420 11.85 9.36 -9.11
CA PRO A 420 10.49 8.84 -9.33
C PRO A 420 10.13 7.65 -8.45
N VAL A 421 11.12 6.96 -7.86
CA VAL A 421 10.91 5.83 -6.96
C VAL A 421 11.95 5.88 -5.85
N LEU A 422 11.51 5.84 -4.61
CA LEU A 422 12.36 5.92 -3.41
C LEU A 422 11.94 4.87 -2.39
N TRP A 423 12.91 4.23 -1.73
CA TRP A 423 12.67 3.34 -0.60
C TRP A 423 12.79 4.08 0.72
N LEU A 424 11.80 3.90 1.58
CA LEU A 424 11.80 4.36 2.97
C LEU A 424 12.12 3.16 3.86
N ASN A 425 13.41 2.83 3.96
CA ASN A 425 13.89 1.67 4.71
C ASN A 425 13.94 1.94 6.24
N HIS A 426 14.23 0.92 7.04
CA HIS A 426 14.24 1.05 8.50
C HIS A 426 15.26 2.07 9.03
N ASP A 427 16.35 2.33 8.30
CA ASP A 427 17.35 3.35 8.65
C ASP A 427 16.73 4.76 8.66
N ILE A 428 16.12 5.17 7.55
CA ILE A 428 15.57 6.52 7.43
C ILE A 428 14.31 6.71 8.28
N ILE A 429 13.51 5.64 8.44
CA ILE A 429 12.37 5.61 9.36
C ILE A 429 12.84 5.86 10.79
N ALA A 430 13.88 5.14 11.24
CA ALA A 430 14.41 5.30 12.58
C ALA A 430 15.02 6.69 12.81
N ARG A 431 15.76 7.24 11.82
CA ARG A 431 16.28 8.61 11.87
C ARG A 431 15.17 9.65 12.03
N GLN A 432 14.10 9.53 11.26
CA GLN A 432 12.97 10.46 11.32
C GLN A 432 12.30 10.42 12.70
N LEU A 433 12.07 9.23 13.23
CA LEU A 433 11.46 9.04 14.54
C LEU A 433 12.34 9.60 15.66
N ASN A 434 13.62 9.26 15.67
CA ASN A 434 14.54 9.79 16.67
C ASN A 434 14.71 11.32 16.55
N GLN A 435 14.67 11.90 15.35
CA GLN A 435 14.68 13.36 15.21
C GLN A 435 13.39 14.01 15.73
N ALA A 436 12.23 13.39 15.49
CA ALA A 436 10.95 13.95 15.88
C ALA A 436 10.72 13.95 17.41
N HIS A 437 11.37 13.02 18.13
CA HIS A 437 11.15 12.78 19.56
C HIS A 437 12.40 12.87 20.44
N GLY A 438 13.56 13.20 19.85
CA GLY A 438 14.89 13.18 20.49
C GLY A 438 15.35 14.50 21.09
#